data_AF-A0A2A4LZ52-F1
#
_entry.id   AF-A0A2A4LZ52-F1
#
_cell.length_a   1.000
_cell.length_b   1.000
_cell.length_c   1.000
_cell.angle_alpha   90.00
_cell.angle_beta   90.00
_cell.angle_gamma   90.00
#
_symmetry.space_group_name_H-M   'P 1'
#
loop_
_entity.id
_entity.type
_entity.pdbx_description
1 polymer ?
#
loop_
_entity_poly.entity_id
_entity_poly.type
_entity_poly.pdbx_seq_one_letter_code
_entity_poly.pdbx_strand_id
1 'polypeptide(L)' 'MKQFSRRLAKPYTVRGEVDVPELREPREPLARELSRKAIKPSAAEVGRNPRSRSAQMRAMEKL' A
#
# COMPACT_ATOMS: atom_id res chain seq x y z
N MET A 1 4.74 -5.13 3.74
CA MET A 1 4.24 -3.75 3.55
C MET A 1 3.10 -3.64 2.52
N LYS A 2 3.25 -4.05 1.24
CA LYS A 2 2.18 -3.95 0.22
C LYS A 2 0.89 -4.71 0.56
N GLN A 3 0.99 -5.82 1.29
CA GLN A 3 -0.19 -6.57 1.71
C GLN A 3 -0.99 -5.84 2.79
N PHE A 4 -0.32 -5.10 3.67
CA PHE A 4 -0.98 -4.30 4.71
C PHE A 4 -1.83 -3.20 4.09
N SER A 5 -1.27 -2.43 3.14
CA SER A 5 -2.02 -1.37 2.47
C SER A 5 -3.19 -1.91 1.65
N ARG A 6 -2.94 -2.95 0.86
CA ARG A 6 -3.99 -3.63 0.08
C ARG A 6 -5.12 -4.16 0.96
N ARG A 7 -4.81 -4.75 2.12
CA ARG A 7 -5.83 -5.27 3.02
C ARG A 7 -6.73 -4.16 3.55
N LEU A 8 -6.18 -2.98 3.87
CA LEU A 8 -6.97 -1.86 4.37
C LEU A 8 -7.82 -1.19 3.28
N ALA A 9 -7.30 -1.09 2.07
CA ALA A 9 -7.99 -0.47 0.95
C ALA A 9 -9.06 -1.35 0.27
N LYS A 10 -9.06 -2.67 0.50
CA LYS A 10 -10.06 -3.58 -0.08
C LYS A 10 -11.45 -3.30 0.51
N PRO A 11 -12.50 -3.21 -0.33
CA PRO A 11 -13.90 -3.09 0.09
C PRO A 11 -14.50 -4.45 0.50
N TYR A 12 -13.66 -5.40 0.93
CA TYR A 12 -14.09 -6.69 1.42
C TYR A 12 -13.06 -7.29 2.37
N THR A 13 -13.54 -8.16 3.26
CA THR A 13 -12.72 -9.02 4.10
C THR A 13 -12.58 -10.39 3.42
N VAL A 14 -11.37 -10.95 3.47
CA VAL A 14 -11.10 -12.33 3.04
C VAL A 14 -11.07 -13.20 4.30
N ARG A 15 -11.92 -14.24 4.36
CA ARG A 15 -11.87 -15.25 5.41
C ARG A 15 -10.96 -16.40 4.96
N GLY A 16 -9.86 -16.61 5.69
CA GLY A 16 -8.86 -17.64 5.38
C GLY A 16 -7.59 -17.08 4.71
N GLU A 17 -6.73 -17.98 4.24
CA GLU A 17 -5.43 -17.63 3.65
C GLU A 17 -5.51 -17.25 2.16
N VAL A 18 -6.54 -17.75 1.47
CA VAL A 18 -6.70 -17.60 0.01
C VAL A 18 -7.91 -16.72 -0.29
N ASP A 19 -7.74 -15.81 -1.26
CA ASP A 19 -8.78 -14.89 -1.70
C ASP A 19 -9.74 -15.61 -2.68
N VAL A 20 -10.83 -16.15 -2.12
CA VAL A 20 -11.90 -16.85 -2.85
C VAL A 20 -13.09 -15.89 -3.02
N PRO A 21 -13.51 -15.54 -4.26
CA PRO A 21 -14.58 -14.57 -4.52
C PRO A 21 -15.89 -14.84 -3.77
N GLU A 22 -16.28 -16.11 -3.66
CA GLU A 22 -17.52 -16.58 -3.03
C GLU A 22 -17.54 -16.40 -1.51
N LEU A 23 -16.36 -16.25 -0.89
CA LEU A 23 -16.19 -16.10 0.56
C LEU A 23 -15.84 -14.67 0.98
N ARG A 24 -15.91 -13.71 0.05
CA ARG A 24 -15.63 -12.30 0.34
C ARG A 24 -16.80 -11.68 1.10
N GLU A 25 -16.50 -11.08 2.24
CA GLU A 25 -17.49 -10.32 3.00
C GLU A 25 -17.37 -8.83 2.66
N PRO A 26 -18.41 -8.18 2.12
CA PRO A 26 -18.38 -6.76 1.81
C PRO A 26 -18.04 -5.93 3.06
N ARG A 27 -17.18 -4.92 2.89
CA ARG A 27 -16.86 -3.96 3.95
C ARG A 27 -16.51 -2.61 3.35
N GLU A 28 -16.70 -1.54 4.10
CA GLU A 28 -16.16 -0.24 3.71
C GLU A 28 -14.62 -0.23 3.79
N PRO A 29 -13.91 0.29 2.77
CA PRO A 29 -12.47 0.48 2.85
C PRO A 29 -12.07 1.29 4.09
N LEU A 30 -11.05 0.84 4.82
CA LEU A 30 -10.58 1.50 6.03
C LEU A 30 -9.47 2.53 5.76
N ALA A 31 -8.87 2.48 4.59
CA ALA A 31 -7.82 3.39 4.19
C ALA A 31 -7.81 3.59 2.67
N ARG A 32 -7.36 4.76 2.24
CA ARG A 32 -7.16 5.10 0.83
C ARG A 32 -5.67 5.26 0.54
N GLU A 33 -5.17 4.57 -0.51
CA GLU A 33 -3.79 4.80 -0.97
C GLU A 33 -3.72 6.18 -1.65
N LEU A 34 -2.80 7.04 -1.19
CA LEU A 34 -2.63 8.39 -1.75
C LEU A 34 -1.93 8.37 -3.12
N SER A 35 -1.13 7.33 -3.38
CA SER A 35 -0.43 7.15 -4.65
C SER A 35 -0.36 5.67 -5.05
N ARG A 36 -0.64 5.37 -6.32
CA ARG A 36 -0.60 4.00 -6.86
C ARG A 36 0.83 3.44 -6.91
N LYS A 37 1.81 4.28 -7.23
CA LYS A 37 3.24 3.93 -7.32
C LYS A 37 3.98 4.53 -6.13
N ALA A 38 5.04 3.85 -5.69
CA ALA A 38 5.89 4.39 -4.63
C ALA A 38 6.57 5.68 -5.09
N ILE A 39 6.65 6.65 -4.18
CA ILE A 39 7.44 7.86 -4.36
C ILE A 39 8.91 7.46 -4.17
N LYS A 40 9.74 7.85 -5.13
CA LYS A 40 11.18 7.58 -5.17
C LYS A 40 11.96 8.85 -4.85
N PRO A 41 13.15 8.73 -4.26
CA PRO A 41 14.03 9.87 -4.07
C PRO A 41 14.49 10.45 -5.40
N SER A 42 14.78 11.74 -5.40
CA SER A 42 15.30 12.45 -6.58
C SER A 42 16.78 12.14 -6.82
N ALA A 43 17.28 12.42 -8.03
CA ALA A 43 18.71 12.27 -8.33
C ALA A 43 19.60 13.13 -7.41
N ALA A 44 19.15 14.35 -7.07
CA ALA A 44 19.85 15.23 -6.14
C ALA A 44 19.92 14.65 -4.72
N GLU A 45 18.84 14.02 -4.25
CA GLU A 45 18.80 13.37 -2.94
C GLU A 45 19.68 12.13 -2.89
N VAL A 46 19.71 11.34 -3.96
CA VAL A 46 20.60 10.17 -4.07
C VAL A 46 22.07 10.60 -4.10
N GLY A 47 22.39 11.71 -4.79
CA GLY A 47 23.74 12.27 -4.80
C GLY A 47 24.21 12.76 -3.42
N ARG A 48 23.31 13.33 -2.61
CA ARG A 48 23.61 13.76 -1.23
C ARG A 48 23.63 12.61 -0.23
N ASN A 49 22.76 11.62 -0.41
CA ASN A 49 22.62 10.47 0.49
C ASN A 49 22.49 9.17 -0.33
N PRO A 50 23.59 8.46 -0.60
CA PRO A 50 23.56 7.21 -1.37
C PRO A 50 22.69 6.11 -0.74
N ARG A 51 22.45 6.14 0.58
CA ARG A 51 21.57 5.17 1.28
C ARG A 51 20.11 5.33 0.87
N SER A 52 19.70 6.48 0.35
CA SER A 52 18.33 6.71 -0.11
C SER A 52 18.02 5.96 -1.41
N ARG A 53 19.01 5.52 -2.20
CA ARG A 53 18.84 5.01 -3.58
C ARG A 53 17.73 3.95 -3.77
N SER A 54 17.46 3.13 -2.76
CA SER A 54 16.47 2.05 -2.81
C SER A 54 15.17 2.36 -2.05
N ALA A 55 15.03 3.57 -1.51
CA ALA A 55 13.86 3.98 -0.76
C ALA A 55 12.60 3.99 -1.66
N GLN A 56 11.51 3.45 -1.12
CA GLN A 56 10.20 3.43 -1.76
C GLN A 56 9.15 3.85 -0.74
N MET A 57 8.75 5.12 -0.78
CA MET A 57 7.75 5.64 0.13
C MET A 57 6.34 5.36 -0.42
N ARG A 58 5.45 4.89 0.45
CA ARG A 58 4.02 4.73 0.18
C ARG A 58 3.23 5.33 1.33
N ALA A 59 2.19 6.08 1.01
CA ALA A 59 1.37 6.77 1.99
C ALA A 59 -0.10 6.35 1.85
N MET A 60 -0.80 6.31 2.98
CA MET A 60 -2.22 6.00 3.06
C MET A 60 -2.90 7.01 3.97
N GLU A 61 -4.15 7.30 3.64
CA GLU A 61 -5.06 8.09 4.44
C GLU A 61 -6.06 7.16 5.13
N LYS A 62 -6.32 7.40 6.42
CA LYS A 62 -7.35 6.67 7.16
C LYS A 62 -8.72 7.23 6.80
N LEU A 63 -9.67 6.35 6.49
CA LEU A 63 -11.06 6.69 6.24
C LEU A 63 -11.89 6.61 7.52
#